data_AF-A0A497SX36-F1
#
_entry.id   AF-A0A497SX36-F1
#
_cell.length_a   1.000
_cell.length_b   1.000
_cell.length_c   1.000
_cell.angle_alpha   90.00
_cell.angle_beta   90.00
_cell.angle_gamma   90.00
#
_symmetry.space_group_name_H-M   'P 1'
#
loop_
_entity.id
_entity.type
_entity.pdbx_description
1 polymer ?
#
loop_
_entity_poly.entity_id
_entity_poly.type
_entity_poly.pdbx_seq_one_letter_code
_entity_poly.pdbx_strand_id
1 'polypeptide(L)'
;MKEEKIQTLTKTLTPGLCAMLILMIIQKPEVFFQWMQDKTIVYTISMFFYVPLAKMLIRGKYDKSYTAPILLGIIMLIPYSIMMHLTLEEVVITLLQTVVVISIYSTIFHLIEEEVKKL
;
A
#
# COMPACT_ATOMS: atom_id res chain seq x y z
N MET A 1 -22.73 11.85 15.48
CA MET A 1 -22.51 11.75 14.02
C MET A 1 -21.27 12.49 13.48
N LYS A 2 -21.13 13.83 13.56
CA LYS A 2 -19.94 14.53 13.01
C LYS A 2 -18.68 14.31 13.88
N GLU A 3 -18.84 14.33 15.21
CA GLU A 3 -17.77 14.10 16.18
C GLU A 3 -17.28 12.64 16.19
N GLU A 4 -18.16 11.65 16.09
CA GLU A 4 -17.76 10.22 15.96
C GLU A 4 -16.97 9.95 14.68
N LYS A 5 -17.35 10.57 13.56
CA LYS A 5 -16.60 10.43 12.30
C LYS A 5 -15.20 11.02 12.45
N ILE A 6 -15.07 12.18 13.09
CA ILE A 6 -13.77 12.81 13.36
C ILE A 6 -12.95 11.94 14.33
N GLN A 7 -13.52 11.45 15.42
CA GLN A 7 -12.83 10.57 16.36
C GLN A 7 -12.34 9.27 15.71
N THR A 8 -13.16 8.68 14.85
CA THR A 8 -12.78 7.45 14.10
C THR A 8 -11.65 7.74 13.12
N LEU A 9 -11.74 8.87 12.40
CA LEU A 9 -10.69 9.31 11.49
C LEU A 9 -9.37 9.53 12.23
N THR A 10 -9.41 10.25 13.35
CA THR A 10 -8.24 10.50 14.20
C THR A 10 -7.64 9.18 14.68
N LYS A 11 -8.44 8.27 15.26
CA LYS A 11 -7.94 6.96 15.71
C LYS A 11 -7.27 6.15 14.59
N THR A 12 -7.76 6.26 13.37
CA THR A 12 -7.22 5.52 12.22
C THR A 12 -5.94 6.16 11.67
N LEU A 13 -5.84 7.50 11.70
CA LEU A 13 -4.72 8.24 11.15
C LEU A 13 -3.56 8.44 12.14
N THR A 14 -3.85 8.51 13.45
CA THR A 14 -2.84 8.74 14.50
C THR A 14 -1.65 7.79 14.41
N PRO A 15 -1.82 6.46 14.24
CA PRO A 15 -0.68 5.55 14.11
C PRO A 15 0.21 5.88 12.91
N GLY A 16 -0.38 6.23 11.77
CA GLY A 16 0.35 6.61 10.55
C GLY A 16 1.12 7.93 10.72
N LEU A 17 0.50 8.92 11.36
CA LEU A 17 1.16 10.20 11.68
C LEU A 17 2.31 10.02 12.68
N CYS A 18 2.13 9.20 13.70
CA CYS A 18 3.19 8.86 14.66
C CYS A 18 4.35 8.14 13.95
N ALA A 19 4.06 7.17 13.08
CA ALA A 19 5.09 6.48 12.31
C ALA A 19 5.85 7.44 11.39
N MET A 20 5.17 8.36 10.71
CA MET A 20 5.81 9.40 9.90
C MET A 20 6.75 10.29 10.72
N LEU A 21 6.31 10.73 11.91
CA LEU A 21 7.12 11.58 12.79
C LEU A 21 8.37 10.83 13.27
N ILE A 22 8.23 9.56 13.67
CA ILE A 22 9.36 8.71 14.07
C ILE A 22 10.33 8.54 12.89
N LEU A 23 9.82 8.26 11.69
CA LEU A 23 10.63 8.08 10.49
C LEU A 23 11.42 9.35 10.14
N MET A 24 10.79 10.52 10.25
CA MET A 24 11.41 11.82 10.04
C MET A 24 12.56 12.09 11.04
N ILE A 25 12.39 11.71 12.30
CA ILE A 25 13.43 11.82 13.33
C ILE A 25 14.60 10.88 13.02
N ILE A 26 14.33 9.64 12.62
CA ILE A 26 15.37 8.63 12.33
C ILE A 26 16.19 9.02 11.09
N GLN A 27 15.52 9.42 10.00
CA GLN A 27 16.20 9.70 8.72
C GLN A 27 16.79 11.11 8.61
N LYS A 28 16.48 12.00 9.57
CA LYS A 28 16.64 13.46 9.49
C LYS A 28 15.64 14.10 8.51
N PRO A 29 15.19 15.34 8.77
CA PRO A 29 14.11 15.97 8.00
C PRO A 29 14.38 16.07 6.49
N GLU A 30 15.60 16.46 6.09
CA GLU A 30 15.95 16.67 4.68
C GLU A 30 15.83 15.38 3.85
N VAL A 31 16.39 14.29 4.35
CA VAL A 31 16.33 12.97 3.71
C VAL A 31 14.91 12.44 3.71
N PHE A 32 14.16 12.66 4.79
CA PHE A 32 12.75 12.26 4.87
C PHE A 32 11.88 12.98 3.83
N PHE A 33 12.06 14.29 3.64
CA PHE A 33 11.29 15.04 2.65
C PHE A 33 11.63 14.62 1.23
N GLN A 34 12.90 14.36 0.94
CA GLN A 34 13.32 13.83 -0.35
C GLN A 34 12.76 12.43 -0.58
N TRP A 35 12.84 11.55 0.41
CA TRP A 35 12.22 10.22 0.36
C TRP A 35 10.70 10.28 0.16
N MET A 36 10.01 11.20 0.86
CA MET A 36 8.59 11.43 0.67
C MET A 36 8.31 11.84 -0.78
N GLN A 37 9.07 12.76 -1.35
CA GLN A 37 8.88 13.17 -2.75
C GLN A 37 9.13 11.99 -3.71
N ASP A 38 10.22 11.24 -3.50
CA ASP A 38 10.66 10.18 -4.41
C ASP A 38 9.79 8.91 -4.31
N LYS A 39 9.26 8.61 -3.12
CA LYS A 39 8.61 7.32 -2.83
C LYS A 39 7.11 7.41 -2.57
N THR A 40 6.55 8.58 -2.26
CA THR A 40 5.10 8.70 -1.98
C THR A 40 4.24 8.26 -3.16
N ILE A 41 4.62 8.66 -4.38
CA ILE A 41 3.89 8.26 -5.59
C ILE A 41 3.97 6.74 -5.76
N VAL A 42 5.14 6.15 -5.56
CA VAL A 42 5.37 4.69 -5.64
C VAL A 42 4.53 3.93 -4.62
N TYR A 43 4.51 4.38 -3.36
CA TYR A 43 3.72 3.75 -2.31
C TYR A 43 2.23 3.92 -2.52
N THR A 44 1.80 5.06 -3.06
CA THR A 44 0.41 5.31 -3.41
C THR A 44 -0.04 4.39 -4.54
N ILE A 45 0.73 4.29 -5.62
CA ILE A 45 0.48 3.31 -6.70
C ILE A 45 0.45 1.89 -6.12
N SER A 46 1.39 1.54 -5.23
CA SER A 46 1.43 0.20 -4.63
C SER A 46 0.19 -0.10 -3.79
N MET A 47 -0.22 0.83 -2.92
CA MET A 47 -1.38 0.65 -2.04
C MET A 47 -2.71 0.66 -2.78
N PHE A 48 -2.84 1.48 -3.81
CA PHE A 48 -4.13 1.70 -4.49
C PHE A 48 -4.27 0.91 -5.80
N PHE A 49 -3.18 0.50 -6.44
CA PHE A 49 -3.19 -0.28 -7.66
C PHE A 49 -2.71 -1.72 -7.45
N TYR A 50 -1.43 -1.91 -7.12
CA TYR A 50 -0.80 -3.23 -7.10
C TYR A 50 -1.40 -4.15 -6.01
N VAL A 51 -1.59 -3.65 -4.79
CA VAL A 51 -2.12 -4.46 -3.67
C VAL A 51 -3.58 -4.88 -3.89
N PRO A 52 -4.52 -4.00 -4.30
CA PRO A 52 -5.89 -4.42 -4.58
C PRO A 52 -5.99 -5.42 -5.74
N LEU A 53 -5.24 -5.20 -6.83
CA LEU A 53 -5.19 -6.14 -7.95
C LEU A 53 -4.62 -7.50 -7.52
N ALA A 54 -3.53 -7.50 -6.75
CA ALA A 54 -2.96 -8.74 -6.23
C ALA A 54 -3.93 -9.49 -5.32
N LYS A 55 -4.64 -8.79 -4.42
CA LYS A 55 -5.70 -9.40 -3.59
C LYS A 55 -6.84 -9.97 -4.42
N MET A 56 -7.24 -9.31 -5.50
CA MET A 56 -8.25 -9.82 -6.43
C MET A 56 -7.79 -11.10 -7.14
N LEU A 57 -6.54 -11.12 -7.62
CA LEU A 57 -5.95 -12.28 -8.29
C LEU A 57 -5.88 -13.48 -7.34
N ILE A 58 -5.39 -13.28 -6.11
CA ILE A 58 -5.28 -14.35 -5.09
C ILE A 58 -6.66 -14.89 -4.71
N ARG A 59 -7.65 -14.01 -4.52
CA ARG A 59 -9.02 -14.42 -4.12
C ARG A 59 -9.85 -14.98 -5.28
N GLY A 60 -9.43 -14.74 -6.53
CA GLY A 60 -10.18 -15.09 -7.74
C GLY A 60 -11.56 -14.42 -7.83
N LYS A 61 -11.80 -13.35 -7.05
CA LYS A 61 -13.10 -12.67 -6.96
C LYS A 61 -12.90 -11.16 -6.96
N TYR A 62 -13.77 -10.48 -7.70
CA TYR A 62 -13.85 -9.03 -7.72
C TYR A 62 -14.72 -8.51 -6.58
N ASP A 63 -14.19 -7.56 -5.80
CA ASP A 63 -14.96 -6.77 -4.84
C ASP A 63 -15.04 -5.33 -5.34
N LYS A 64 -16.27 -4.78 -5.39
CA LYS A 64 -16.53 -3.40 -5.79
C LYS A 64 -15.87 -2.38 -4.86
N SER A 65 -15.52 -2.77 -3.64
CA SER A 65 -14.74 -1.92 -2.73
C SER A 65 -13.35 -1.56 -3.29
N TYR A 66 -12.81 -2.35 -4.24
CA TYR A 66 -11.53 -2.11 -4.88
C TYR A 66 -11.60 -1.21 -6.13
N THR A 67 -12.79 -0.95 -6.69
CA THR A 67 -12.93 -0.18 -7.93
C THR A 67 -12.33 1.22 -7.82
N ALA A 68 -12.73 1.97 -6.79
CA ALA A 68 -12.27 3.34 -6.57
C ALA A 68 -10.77 3.42 -6.24
N PRO A 69 -10.22 2.56 -5.36
CA PRO A 69 -8.77 2.43 -5.18
C PRO A 69 -8.01 2.19 -6.49
N ILE A 70 -8.44 1.22 -7.31
CA ILE A 70 -7.75 0.87 -8.55
C ILE A 70 -7.75 2.03 -9.53
N LEU A 71 -8.88 2.72 -9.69
CA LEU A 71 -8.98 3.91 -10.54
C LEU A 71 -8.03 5.03 -10.09
N LEU A 72 -7.97 5.30 -8.78
CA LEU A 72 -7.03 6.27 -8.21
C LEU A 72 -5.57 5.85 -8.50
N GLY A 73 -5.29 4.55 -8.32
CA GLY A 73 -3.98 3.96 -8.62
C GLY A 73 -3.58 4.10 -10.09
N ILE A 74 -4.50 3.91 -11.04
CA ILE A 74 -4.27 4.10 -12.48
C ILE A 74 -3.95 5.56 -12.79
N ILE A 75 -4.74 6.49 -12.25
CA ILE A 75 -4.54 7.94 -12.46
C ILE A 75 -3.16 8.38 -11.97
N MET A 76 -2.65 7.78 -10.89
CA MET A 76 -1.31 8.05 -10.37
C MET A 76 -0.20 7.30 -11.13
N LEU A 77 -0.48 6.10 -11.63
CA LEU A 77 0.47 5.27 -12.37
C LEU A 77 0.82 5.88 -13.73
N ILE A 78 -0.16 6.41 -14.46
CA ILE A 78 0.07 6.99 -15.79
C ILE A 78 1.14 8.10 -15.79
N PRO A 79 1.02 9.19 -14.99
CA PRO A 79 2.03 10.24 -14.96
C PRO A 79 3.36 9.72 -14.40
N TYR A 80 3.34 8.83 -13.41
CA TYR A 80 4.56 8.24 -12.85
C TYR A 80 5.33 7.41 -13.88
N SER A 81 4.65 6.57 -14.65
CA SER A 81 5.26 5.77 -15.71
C SER A 81 5.84 6.63 -16.82
N ILE A 82 5.22 7.77 -17.13
CA ILE A 82 5.76 8.73 -18.11
C ILE A 82 7.03 9.40 -17.57
N MET A 83 7.02 9.88 -16.32
CA MET A 83 8.17 10.52 -15.68
C MET A 83 9.37 9.59 -15.53
N MET A 84 9.10 8.32 -15.24
CA MET A 84 10.13 7.31 -14.97
C MET A 84 10.45 6.43 -16.18
N HIS A 85 9.86 6.71 -17.35
CA HIS A 85 10.01 5.94 -18.58
C HIS A 85 9.76 4.42 -18.39
N LEU A 86 8.77 4.07 -17.58
CA LEU A 86 8.45 2.67 -17.29
C LEU A 86 7.81 1.99 -18.50
N THR A 87 8.24 0.77 -18.74
CA THR A 87 7.66 -0.15 -19.71
C THR A 87 6.45 -0.89 -19.12
N LEU A 88 5.56 -1.37 -19.98
CA LEU A 88 4.44 -2.23 -19.56
C LEU A 88 4.95 -3.50 -18.87
N GLU A 89 6.10 -4.03 -19.31
CA GLU A 89 6.74 -5.20 -18.73
C GLU A 89 7.10 -4.97 -17.26
N GLU A 90 7.74 -3.86 -16.92
CA GLU A 90 8.11 -3.53 -15.53
C GLU A 90 6.88 -3.39 -14.62
N VAL A 91 5.78 -2.84 -15.13
CA VAL A 91 4.50 -2.75 -14.40
C VAL A 91 3.94 -4.14 -14.11
N VAL A 92 3.95 -5.04 -15.11
CA VAL A 92 3.48 -6.43 -14.94
C VAL A 92 4.38 -7.21 -13.99
N ILE A 93 5.70 -7.07 -14.10
CA ILE A 93 6.67 -7.69 -13.17
C ILE A 93 6.39 -7.25 -11.74
N THR A 94 6.20 -5.94 -11.51
CA THR A 94 5.90 -5.39 -10.17
C THR A 94 4.59 -5.95 -9.62
N LEU A 95 3.56 -6.10 -10.46
CA LEU A 95 2.30 -6.73 -10.07
C LEU A 95 2.50 -8.20 -9.67
N LEU A 96 3.22 -8.98 -10.48
CA LEU A 96 3.50 -10.39 -10.19
C LEU A 96 4.31 -10.56 -8.91
N GLN A 97 5.34 -9.74 -8.71
CA GLN A 97 6.12 -9.71 -7.46
C GLN A 97 5.23 -9.39 -6.25
N THR A 98 4.32 -8.42 -6.40
CA THR A 98 3.37 -8.06 -5.33
C THR A 98 2.43 -9.22 -4.98
N VAL A 99 1.93 -9.96 -5.98
CA VAL A 99 1.14 -11.18 -5.77
C VAL A 99 1.92 -12.20 -4.97
N VAL A 100 3.15 -12.52 -5.40
CA VAL A 100 4.01 -13.49 -4.72
C VAL A 100 4.27 -13.09 -3.26
N VAL A 101 4.63 -11.83 -3.03
CA VAL A 101 4.93 -11.29 -1.69
C VAL A 101 3.70 -11.39 -0.79
N ILE A 102 2.52 -10.94 -1.25
CA ILE A 102 1.29 -11.01 -0.45
C ILE A 102 0.91 -12.47 -0.16
N SER A 103 1.03 -13.37 -1.13
CA SER A 103 0.78 -14.79 -0.93
C SER A 103 1.70 -15.39 0.13
N ILE A 104 3.01 -15.16 0.05
CA ILE A 104 3.98 -15.66 1.03
C ILE A 104 3.68 -15.11 2.43
N TYR A 105 3.52 -13.79 2.56
CA TYR A 105 3.23 -13.18 3.86
C TYR A 105 1.91 -13.68 4.44
N SER A 106 0.86 -13.80 3.62
CA SER A 106 -0.43 -14.33 4.10
C SER A 106 -0.29 -15.76 4.62
N THR A 107 0.50 -16.61 3.96
CA THR A 107 0.76 -17.97 4.43
C THR A 107 1.55 -17.98 5.73
N ILE A 108 2.65 -17.22 5.83
CA ILE A 108 3.48 -17.16 7.04
C ILE A 108 2.68 -16.63 8.22
N PHE A 109 1.94 -15.53 8.06
CA PHE A 109 1.12 -14.96 9.13
C PHE A 109 0.04 -15.93 9.60
N HIS A 110 -0.59 -16.66 8.69
CA HIS A 110 -1.57 -17.67 9.05
C HIS A 110 -0.96 -18.78 9.91
N LEU A 111 0.22 -19.28 9.54
CA LEU A 111 0.96 -20.29 10.32
C LEU A 111 1.32 -19.78 11.72
N ILE A 112 1.83 -18.54 11.82
CA ILE A 112 2.15 -17.92 13.12
C ILE A 112 0.88 -17.77 13.97
N GLU A 113 -0.23 -17.31 13.37
CA GLU A 113 -1.49 -17.12 14.09
C GLU A 113 -2.05 -18.44 14.62
N GLU A 114 -1.94 -19.53 13.85
CA GLU A 114 -2.32 -20.87 14.31
C GLU A 114 -1.46 -21.37 15.46
N GLU A 115 -0.17 -21.05 15.46
CA GLU A 115 0.77 -21.47 16.51
C GLU A 115 0.57 -20.67 17.80
N VAL A 116 0.30 -19.37 17.69
CA VAL A 116 -0.06 -18.50 18.83
C VAL A 116 -1.40 -18.89 19.45
N LYS A 117 -2.39 -19.30 18.66
CA LYS A 117 -3.69 -19.76 19.19
C LYS A 117 -3.63 -21.12 19.89
N LYS A 118 -2.56 -21.89 19.69
CA LYS A 118 -2.33 -23.18 20.36
C LYS A 118 -1.61 -23.02 21.71
N LEU A 119 -1.01 -21.86 21.98
CA LEU A 119 -0.41 -21.46 23.26
C LEU A 119 -1.46 -20.86 24.20
#